data_AF-D4XLM5-F1
#
_entry.id   AF-D4XLM5-F1
#
_cell.length_a   1.000
_cell.length_b   1.000
_cell.length_c   1.000
_cell.angle_alpha   90.00
_cell.angle_beta   90.00
_cell.angle_gamma   90.00
#
_symmetry.space_group_name_H-M   'P 1'
#
loop_
_entity.id
_entity.type
_entity.pdbx_description
1 polymer ?
#
loop_
_entity_poly.entity_id
_entity_poly.type
_entity_poly.pdbx_seq_one_letter_code
_entity_poly.pdbx_strand_id
1 'polypeptide(L)'
;MTNTSTDQNKNSSDGNKVKLLWEILKPYKDKYLQVWWYGGMEKGKRPGDQPQVHVLFREVLEDFSPTDNFIQITANITDLVSWRVDSIWHQQRKIDFANQDIYEFVIDHTDFEFKFLKIYENVDEKKKINFFKNREECEIVDTKEKKNCISFKVNHPDFDELLIPCLEFLTRAYGLSTELIRILTTYNESERESRLYIPHVGEKDLWSVLLGDS
;
A
#
# COMPACT_ATOMS: atom_id res chain seq x y z
N MET A 1 32.47 -45.57 -34.95
CA MET A 1 31.04 -45.17 -34.99
C MET A 1 30.43 -45.51 -33.64
N THR A 2 30.16 -44.47 -32.84
CA THR A 2 28.99 -44.28 -31.94
C THR A 2 29.35 -43.11 -31.04
N ASN A 3 28.86 -41.92 -31.41
CA ASN A 3 28.94 -40.71 -30.62
C ASN A 3 27.98 -40.82 -29.43
N THR A 4 28.50 -40.85 -28.21
CA THR A 4 27.72 -40.54 -27.00
C THR A 4 27.80 -39.04 -26.75
N SER A 5 26.78 -38.30 -27.21
CA SER A 5 26.53 -36.93 -26.78
C SER A 5 26.00 -36.96 -25.36
N THR A 6 26.85 -36.58 -24.40
CA THR A 6 26.40 -36.11 -23.09
C THR A 6 25.79 -34.72 -23.29
N ASP A 7 24.47 -34.67 -23.47
CA ASP A 7 23.71 -33.43 -23.39
C ASP A 7 23.73 -32.94 -21.94
N GLN A 8 24.71 -32.09 -21.65
CA GLN A 8 24.65 -31.17 -20.52
C GLN A 8 23.52 -30.18 -20.80
N ASN A 9 22.30 -30.53 -20.36
CA ASN A 9 21.24 -29.55 -20.19
C ASN A 9 21.64 -28.66 -19.01
N LYS A 10 22.40 -27.60 -19.31
CA LYS A 10 22.54 -26.44 -18.44
C LYS A 10 21.15 -25.88 -18.26
N ASN A 11 20.51 -26.25 -17.16
CA ASN A 11 19.42 -25.47 -16.59
C ASN A 11 19.94 -24.04 -16.44
N SER A 12 19.53 -23.15 -17.33
CA SER A 12 19.64 -21.72 -17.12
C SER A 12 18.72 -21.40 -15.95
N SER A 13 19.27 -21.51 -14.74
CA SER A 13 18.71 -20.86 -13.56
C SER A 13 18.86 -19.37 -13.79
N ASP A 14 17.99 -18.80 -14.62
CA ASP A 14 17.73 -17.38 -14.63
C ASP A 14 16.92 -17.12 -13.35
N GLY A 15 17.65 -17.17 -12.24
CA GLY A 15 17.17 -16.77 -10.95
C GLY A 15 16.89 -15.29 -11.04
N ASN A 16 15.67 -14.94 -11.41
CA ASN A 16 15.06 -13.67 -11.04
C ASN A 16 15.23 -13.59 -9.52
N LYS A 17 16.33 -12.96 -9.07
CA LYS A 17 16.52 -12.60 -7.68
C LYS A 17 15.31 -11.77 -7.32
N VAL A 18 14.39 -12.36 -6.56
CA VAL A 18 13.28 -11.64 -5.95
C VAL A 18 13.93 -10.51 -5.17
N LYS A 19 13.81 -9.30 -5.71
CA LYS A 19 14.40 -8.12 -5.10
C LYS A 19 13.67 -7.93 -3.79
N LEU A 20 14.35 -8.13 -2.67
CA LEU A 20 13.72 -8.07 -1.36
C LEU A 20 13.10 -6.69 -1.19
N LEU A 21 11.88 -6.64 -0.64
CA LEU A 21 11.08 -5.42 -0.53
C LEU A 21 11.89 -4.23 0.01
N TRP A 22 12.71 -4.48 1.01
CA TRP A 22 13.51 -3.48 1.69
C TRP A 22 14.77 -3.01 0.93
N GLU A 23 15.19 -3.70 -0.14
CA GLU A 23 16.30 -3.22 -0.98
C GLU A 23 15.99 -1.87 -1.65
N ILE A 24 14.71 -1.53 -1.80
CA ILE A 24 14.29 -0.22 -2.30
C ILE A 24 14.76 0.93 -1.40
N LEU A 25 14.96 0.65 -0.10
CA LEU A 25 15.44 1.61 0.88
C LEU A 25 16.97 1.61 1.04
N LYS A 26 17.70 0.75 0.32
CA LYS A 26 19.17 0.68 0.39
C LYS A 26 19.88 2.03 0.16
N PRO A 27 19.44 2.89 -0.78
CA PRO A 27 20.03 4.22 -0.96
C PRO A 27 19.87 5.16 0.25
N TYR A 28 18.94 4.84 1.16
CA TYR A 28 18.56 5.65 2.32
C TYR A 28 18.84 4.96 3.65
N LYS A 29 19.72 3.94 3.65
CA LYS A 29 19.98 3.08 4.81
C LYS A 29 20.39 3.85 6.08
N ASP A 30 21.04 5.00 5.92
CA ASP A 30 21.58 5.84 7.00
C ASP A 30 20.58 6.92 7.46
N LYS A 31 19.36 6.92 6.90
CA LYS A 31 18.28 7.86 7.24
C LYS A 31 17.20 7.18 8.07
N TYR A 32 16.59 7.96 8.96
CA TYR A 32 15.32 7.61 9.57
C TYR A 32 14.19 8.10 8.66
N LEU A 33 13.27 7.21 8.31
CA LEU A 33 12.21 7.48 7.35
C LEU A 33 10.85 7.11 7.95
N GLN A 34 9.96 8.10 8.07
CA GLN A 34 8.55 7.88 8.38
C GLN A 34 7.78 7.65 7.07
N VAL A 35 6.91 6.64 7.01
CA VAL A 35 5.90 6.56 5.95
C VAL A 35 4.90 7.69 6.16
N TRP A 36 4.99 8.73 5.34
CA TRP A 36 4.13 9.91 5.44
C TRP A 36 2.77 9.68 4.80
N TRP A 37 2.70 9.15 3.58
CA TRP A 37 1.41 8.91 2.93
C TRP A 37 1.54 7.97 1.73
N TYR A 38 0.41 7.60 1.15
CA TYR A 38 0.35 6.91 -0.14
C TYR A 38 0.01 7.88 -1.26
N GLY A 39 0.84 7.90 -2.30
CA GLY A 39 0.58 8.63 -3.52
C GLY A 39 -0.40 7.90 -4.45
N GLY A 40 -0.32 8.24 -5.73
CA GLY A 40 -1.13 7.61 -6.76
C GLY A 40 -0.79 6.14 -7.00
N MET A 41 -1.74 5.44 -7.63
CA MET A 41 -1.54 4.11 -8.17
C MET A 41 -1.14 4.19 -9.65
N GLU A 42 -0.15 3.40 -10.04
CA GLU A 42 0.25 3.18 -11.42
C GLU A 42 -0.30 1.83 -11.89
N LYS A 43 -0.90 1.80 -13.09
CA LYS A 43 -1.37 0.55 -13.69
C LYS A 43 -0.19 -0.36 -14.00
N GLY A 44 -0.39 -1.67 -13.82
CA GLY A 44 0.54 -2.68 -14.29
C GLY A 44 0.83 -2.51 -15.79
N LYS A 45 2.07 -2.82 -16.20
CA LYS A 45 2.52 -2.60 -17.58
C LYS A 45 1.92 -3.60 -18.57
N ARG A 46 1.56 -4.80 -18.09
CA ARG A 46 0.95 -5.88 -18.88
C ARG A 46 -0.35 -6.36 -18.22
N PRO A 47 -1.25 -7.01 -18.98
CA PRO A 47 -2.41 -7.67 -18.41
C PRO A 47 -2.00 -8.65 -17.29
N GLY A 48 -2.65 -8.52 -16.13
CA GLY A 48 -2.35 -9.35 -14.95
C GLY A 48 -1.15 -8.89 -14.11
N ASP A 49 -0.38 -7.89 -14.55
CA ASP A 49 0.61 -7.23 -13.68
C ASP A 49 -0.15 -6.46 -12.60
N GLN A 50 0.21 -6.69 -11.33
CA GLN A 50 -0.39 -5.94 -10.23
C GLN A 50 -0.07 -4.44 -10.33
N PRO A 51 -0.98 -3.57 -9.88
CA PRO A 51 -0.69 -2.14 -9.78
C PRO A 51 0.49 -1.86 -8.85
N GLN A 52 1.19 -0.77 -9.14
CA GLN A 52 2.19 -0.21 -8.24
C GLN A 52 1.63 1.02 -7.54
N VAL A 53 2.17 1.34 -6.38
CA VAL A 53 1.75 2.47 -5.56
C VAL A 53 2.97 3.28 -5.19
N HIS A 54 2.84 4.60 -5.27
CA HIS A 54 3.83 5.49 -4.70
C HIS A 54 3.71 5.50 -3.19
N VAL A 55 4.80 5.17 -2.50
CA VAL A 55 4.90 5.33 -1.04
C VAL A 55 5.77 6.56 -0.79
N LEU A 56 5.19 7.52 -0.07
CA LEU A 56 5.85 8.75 0.29
C LEU A 56 6.45 8.61 1.68
N PHE A 57 7.76 8.70 1.74
CA PHE A 57 8.52 8.80 2.98
C PHE A 57 8.87 10.24 3.27
N ARG A 58 8.95 10.53 4.55
CA ARG A 58 9.52 11.75 5.09
C ARG A 58 10.74 11.38 5.92
N GLU A 59 11.85 12.06 5.67
CA GLU A 59 13.02 11.93 6.53
C GLU A 59 12.73 12.59 7.88
N VAL A 60 13.11 11.89 8.94
CA VAL A 60 13.02 12.37 10.33
C VAL A 60 14.41 12.33 10.94
N LEU A 61 14.64 13.12 11.99
CA LEU A 61 15.85 13.06 12.79
C LEU A 61 15.82 11.83 13.70
N GLU A 62 16.90 11.58 14.44
CA GLU A 62 17.02 10.43 15.35
C GLU A 62 16.00 10.48 16.51
N ASP A 63 15.58 11.69 16.90
CA ASP A 63 14.48 11.92 17.86
C ASP A 63 13.08 11.86 17.22
N PHE A 64 13.00 11.41 15.96
CA PHE A 64 11.81 11.36 15.13
C PHE A 64 11.15 12.72 14.83
N SER A 65 11.81 13.82 15.18
CA SER A 65 11.36 15.14 14.76
C SER A 65 11.49 15.28 13.24
N PRO A 66 10.50 15.90 12.57
CA PRO A 66 10.35 15.61 11.16
C PRO A 66 10.94 16.72 10.28
N THR A 67 11.61 16.34 9.18
CA THR A 67 12.35 17.26 8.29
C THR A 67 11.51 17.69 7.09
N ASP A 68 12.06 18.53 6.21
CA ASP A 68 11.38 18.96 4.97
C ASP A 68 11.78 18.08 3.76
N ASN A 69 12.56 17.01 4.01
CA ASN A 69 13.01 16.09 2.97
C ASN A 69 11.99 14.96 2.77
N PHE A 70 11.40 14.92 1.58
CA PHE A 70 10.50 13.87 1.15
C PHE A 70 11.14 12.97 0.10
N ILE A 71 10.87 11.68 0.20
CA ILE A 71 11.37 10.64 -0.70
C ILE A 71 10.17 9.84 -1.18
N GLN A 72 10.06 9.65 -2.50
CA GLN A 72 9.05 8.77 -3.06
C GLN A 72 9.70 7.47 -3.54
N ILE A 73 9.10 6.35 -3.19
CA ILE A 73 9.40 5.05 -3.81
C ILE A 73 8.16 4.53 -4.54
N THR A 74 8.36 3.59 -5.44
CA THR A 74 7.28 2.83 -6.09
C THR A 74 7.37 1.38 -5.63
N ALA A 75 6.31 0.89 -4.98
CA ALA A 75 6.21 -0.47 -4.48
C ALA A 75 5.01 -1.19 -5.11
N ASN A 76 4.95 -2.52 -5.04
CA ASN A 76 3.73 -3.20 -5.45
C ASN A 76 2.62 -2.90 -4.44
N ILE A 77 1.36 -2.91 -4.89
CA ILE A 77 0.23 -2.69 -3.98
C ILE A 77 0.18 -3.71 -2.84
N THR A 78 0.61 -4.94 -3.10
CA THR A 78 0.72 -6.02 -2.11
C THR A 78 1.77 -5.75 -1.03
N ASP A 79 2.77 -4.92 -1.31
CA ASP A 79 3.82 -4.58 -0.35
C ASP A 79 3.35 -3.54 0.70
N LEU A 80 2.23 -2.85 0.45
CA LEU A 80 1.71 -1.82 1.37
C LEU A 80 1.37 -2.35 2.76
N VAL A 81 1.11 -3.66 2.90
CA VAL A 81 0.95 -4.30 4.22
C VAL A 81 2.17 -4.11 5.12
N SER A 82 3.36 -3.94 4.53
CA SER A 82 4.58 -3.60 5.25
C SER A 82 4.72 -2.10 5.47
N TRP A 83 4.33 -1.29 4.48
CA TRP A 83 4.50 0.17 4.47
C TRP A 83 3.35 0.92 5.16
N ARG A 84 3.02 0.58 6.40
CA ARG A 84 1.95 1.24 7.15
C ARG A 84 2.22 2.73 7.34
N VAL A 85 1.23 3.60 7.12
CA VAL A 85 1.34 5.04 7.44
C VAL A 85 1.79 5.25 8.89
N ASP A 86 2.66 6.21 9.10
CA ASP A 86 3.35 6.57 10.36
C ASP A 86 4.34 5.55 10.88
N SER A 87 4.59 4.43 10.19
CA SER A 87 5.72 3.55 10.55
C SER A 87 7.07 4.23 10.28
N ILE A 88 8.02 4.03 11.19
CA ILE A 88 9.38 4.57 11.13
C ILE A 88 10.35 3.44 10.75
N TRP A 89 11.22 3.73 9.78
CA TRP A 89 12.18 2.82 9.20
C TRP A 89 13.59 3.37 9.29
N HIS A 90 14.55 2.52 9.63
CA HIS A 90 15.97 2.82 9.63
C HIS A 90 16.75 1.54 9.32
N GLN A 91 17.85 1.63 8.58
CA GLN A 91 18.64 0.46 8.19
C GLN A 91 17.79 -0.65 7.54
N GLN A 92 16.84 -0.26 6.68
CA GLN A 92 15.97 -1.19 5.93
C GLN A 92 15.03 -2.04 6.81
N ARG A 93 14.80 -1.67 8.06
CA ARG A 93 13.84 -2.32 8.96
C ARG A 93 12.90 -1.30 9.58
N LYS A 94 11.66 -1.72 9.84
CA LYS A 94 10.73 -0.97 10.71
C LYS A 94 11.28 -1.00 12.14
N ILE A 95 11.35 0.16 12.78
CA ILE A 95 11.85 0.31 14.15
C ILE A 95 10.82 0.87 15.12
N ASP A 96 9.86 1.69 14.66
CA ASP A 96 8.88 2.35 15.52
C ASP A 96 7.67 2.88 14.72
N PHE A 97 6.80 3.65 15.38
CA PHE A 97 5.73 4.47 14.82
C PHE A 97 5.85 5.92 15.32
N ALA A 98 5.57 6.89 14.45
CA ALA A 98 5.62 8.32 14.78
C ALA A 98 4.50 8.74 15.73
N ASN A 99 3.35 8.07 15.68
CA ASN A 99 2.24 8.27 16.61
C ASN A 99 1.98 6.96 17.38
N GLN A 100 1.97 7.05 18.71
CA GLN A 100 1.70 5.94 19.62
C GLN A 100 0.33 6.05 20.29
N ASP A 101 -0.41 7.14 20.06
CA ASP A 101 -1.76 7.30 20.58
C ASP A 101 -2.69 6.24 19.96
N ILE A 102 -3.50 5.63 20.81
CA ILE A 102 -4.47 4.62 20.42
C ILE A 102 -5.85 5.13 20.79
N TYR A 103 -6.70 5.23 19.78
CA TYR A 103 -8.11 5.57 19.91
C TYR A 103 -8.96 4.43 19.38
N GLU A 104 -10.08 4.17 20.03
CA GLU A 104 -11.06 3.15 19.62
C GLU A 104 -12.35 3.84 19.17
N PHE A 105 -12.82 3.45 17.99
CA PHE A 105 -14.02 4.02 17.38
C PHE A 105 -14.99 2.91 17.01
N VAL A 106 -16.28 3.16 17.23
CA VAL A 106 -17.36 2.35 16.63
C VAL A 106 -17.76 3.05 15.34
N ILE A 107 -17.61 2.34 14.22
CA ILE A 107 -17.93 2.87 12.88
C ILE A 107 -19.04 2.05 12.22
N ASP A 108 -19.88 2.74 11.44
CA ASP A 108 -20.87 2.11 10.57
C ASP A 108 -20.26 1.92 9.18
N HIS A 109 -20.05 0.67 8.77
CA HIS A 109 -19.49 0.34 7.45
C HIS A 109 -20.47 0.58 6.28
N THR A 110 -21.71 0.99 6.56
CA THR A 110 -22.73 1.33 5.57
C THR A 110 -22.95 2.84 5.43
N ASP A 111 -22.49 3.63 6.40
CA ASP A 111 -22.59 5.10 6.41
C ASP A 111 -21.19 5.73 6.40
N PHE A 112 -20.69 6.01 5.19
CA PHE A 112 -19.40 6.67 5.00
C PHE A 112 -19.41 7.58 3.77
N GLU A 113 -18.50 8.54 3.77
CA GLU A 113 -18.30 9.47 2.65
C GLU A 113 -16.89 9.33 2.07
N PHE A 114 -16.76 9.51 0.76
CA PHE A 114 -15.46 9.71 0.16
C PHE A 114 -15.07 11.18 0.23
N LYS A 115 -13.88 11.45 0.79
CA LYS A 115 -13.30 12.80 0.89
C LYS A 115 -11.93 12.87 0.24
N PHE A 116 -11.51 14.09 -0.08
CA PHE A 116 -10.17 14.37 -0.55
C PHE A 116 -9.42 15.20 0.49
N LEU A 117 -8.40 14.58 1.08
CA LEU A 117 -7.44 15.25 1.94
C LEU A 117 -6.28 15.74 1.08
N LYS A 118 -6.14 17.06 0.96
CA LYS A 118 -5.00 17.69 0.31
C LYS A 118 -3.80 17.62 1.28
N ILE A 119 -2.79 16.84 0.90
CA ILE A 119 -1.58 16.61 1.72
C ILE A 119 -0.35 17.42 1.24
N TYR A 120 -0.57 18.37 0.34
CA TYR A 120 0.49 19.16 -0.27
C TYR A 120 0.07 20.62 -0.42
N GLU A 121 1.05 21.51 -0.32
CA GLU A 121 0.85 22.95 -0.46
C GLU A 121 0.66 23.31 -1.93
N ASN A 122 1.69 23.04 -2.73
CA ASN A 122 1.75 23.36 -4.15
C ASN A 122 2.62 22.37 -4.92
N VAL A 123 2.66 22.57 -6.23
CA VAL A 123 3.57 21.89 -7.15
C VAL A 123 4.47 22.96 -7.74
N ASP A 124 5.78 22.80 -7.60
CA ASP A 124 6.75 23.76 -8.11
C ASP A 124 6.85 23.74 -9.65
N GLU A 125 7.62 24.68 -10.22
CA GLU A 125 7.83 24.80 -11.66
C GLU A 125 8.46 23.54 -12.29
N LYS A 126 9.15 22.73 -11.48
CA LYS A 126 9.78 21.47 -11.89
C LYS A 126 8.85 20.27 -11.70
N LYS A 127 7.57 20.50 -11.39
CA LYS A 127 6.56 19.48 -11.09
C LYS A 127 6.86 18.66 -9.83
N LYS A 128 7.71 19.16 -8.93
CA LYS A 128 7.93 18.56 -7.63
C LYS A 128 6.80 18.99 -6.70
N ILE A 129 6.21 18.02 -6.01
CA ILE A 129 5.15 18.27 -5.02
C ILE A 129 5.80 18.70 -3.71
N ASN A 130 5.38 19.83 -3.17
CA ASN A 130 5.76 20.29 -1.84
C ASN A 130 4.70 19.84 -0.85
N PHE A 131 5.01 18.80 -0.08
CA PHE A 131 4.09 18.22 0.88
C PHE A 131 4.00 19.07 2.14
N PHE A 132 2.83 19.05 2.79
CA PHE A 132 2.68 19.69 4.08
C PHE A 132 3.60 19.07 5.12
N LYS A 133 4.09 19.92 6.03
CA LYS A 133 4.98 19.48 7.10
C LYS A 133 4.20 18.72 8.16
N ASN A 134 3.04 19.21 8.58
CA ASN A 134 2.28 18.61 9.66
C ASN A 134 0.90 18.16 9.17
N ARG A 135 0.25 17.27 9.92
CA ARG A 135 -1.07 16.73 9.54
C ARG A 135 -2.16 17.77 9.66
N GLU A 136 -1.99 18.71 10.59
CA GLU A 136 -2.88 19.83 10.89
C GLU A 136 -2.94 20.84 9.74
N GLU A 137 -1.93 20.85 8.87
CA GLU A 137 -1.92 21.66 7.65
C GLU A 137 -2.68 21.00 6.50
N CYS A 138 -3.02 19.71 6.62
CA CYS A 138 -3.77 19.02 5.59
C CYS A 138 -5.23 19.48 5.60
N GLU A 139 -5.78 19.75 4.42
CA GLU A 139 -7.11 20.33 4.29
C GLU A 139 -8.05 19.37 3.55
N ILE A 140 -9.26 19.21 4.07
CA ILE A 140 -10.33 18.56 3.32
C ILE A 140 -10.81 19.56 2.25
N VAL A 141 -10.66 19.19 0.99
CA VAL A 141 -11.10 20.00 -0.15
C VAL A 141 -12.27 19.31 -0.81
N ASP A 142 -13.38 20.04 -1.00
CA ASP A 142 -14.49 19.52 -1.78
C ASP A 142 -14.11 19.50 -3.26
N THR A 143 -13.96 18.30 -3.80
CA THR A 143 -13.71 18.07 -5.21
C THR A 143 -14.49 16.84 -5.67
N LYS A 144 -15.09 16.95 -6.85
CA LYS A 144 -15.83 15.86 -7.49
C LYS A 144 -14.92 14.85 -8.17
N GLU A 145 -13.68 15.23 -8.49
CA GLU A 145 -12.80 14.45 -9.36
C GLU A 145 -11.81 13.57 -8.60
N LYS A 146 -11.45 13.95 -7.37
CA LYS A 146 -10.43 13.27 -6.59
C LYS A 146 -10.99 12.87 -5.25
N LYS A 147 -10.70 11.65 -4.81
CA LYS A 147 -11.02 11.13 -3.48
C LYS A 147 -9.87 10.22 -3.06
N ASN A 148 -9.36 10.39 -1.84
CA ASN A 148 -8.23 9.61 -1.34
C ASN A 148 -8.45 9.09 0.09
N CYS A 149 -9.55 9.45 0.72
CA CYS A 149 -9.92 8.99 2.05
C CYS A 149 -11.39 8.54 2.11
N ILE A 150 -11.64 7.61 3.02
CA ILE A 150 -12.96 7.24 3.50
C ILE A 150 -13.16 7.95 4.84
N SER A 151 -14.33 8.55 5.00
CA SER A 151 -14.71 9.35 6.14
C SER A 151 -15.86 8.70 6.88
N PHE A 152 -15.69 8.46 8.17
CA PHE A 152 -16.73 7.95 9.06
C PHE A 152 -17.05 9.01 10.09
N LYS A 153 -18.34 9.33 10.26
CA LYS A 153 -18.77 10.07 11.44
C LYS A 153 -18.60 9.16 12.65
N VAL A 154 -18.06 9.71 13.73
CA VAL A 154 -17.84 8.96 14.96
C VAL A 154 -18.52 9.66 16.12
N ASN A 155 -19.04 8.87 17.04
CA ASN A 155 -19.56 9.38 18.31
C ASN A 155 -18.46 9.26 19.36
N HIS A 156 -17.52 10.20 19.37
CA HIS A 156 -16.40 10.25 20.31
C HIS A 156 -16.32 11.63 20.99
N PRO A 157 -15.96 11.74 22.28
CA PRO A 157 -15.90 13.02 22.98
C PRO A 157 -14.96 14.06 22.33
N ASP A 158 -13.85 13.60 21.77
CA ASP A 158 -12.78 14.44 21.22
C ASP A 158 -12.75 14.51 19.68
N PHE A 159 -13.50 13.65 19.00
CA PHE A 159 -13.44 13.53 17.53
C PHE A 159 -14.84 13.36 16.96
N ASP A 160 -15.16 14.14 15.93
CA ASP A 160 -16.43 14.04 15.21
C ASP A 160 -16.33 13.14 13.97
N GLU A 161 -15.11 12.96 13.45
CA GLU A 161 -14.85 12.29 12.19
C GLU A 161 -13.54 11.50 12.21
N LEU A 162 -13.60 10.27 11.69
CA LEU A 162 -12.45 9.43 11.41
C LEU A 162 -12.19 9.40 9.91
N LEU A 163 -11.03 9.90 9.50
CA LEU A 163 -10.59 9.94 8.11
C LEU A 163 -9.49 8.89 7.88
N ILE A 164 -9.74 7.93 6.98
CA ILE A 164 -8.82 6.82 6.69
C ILE A 164 -8.41 6.89 5.20
N PRO A 165 -7.11 6.88 4.85
CA PRO A 165 -6.70 6.78 3.47
C PRO A 165 -7.31 5.54 2.80
N CYS A 166 -7.83 5.65 1.58
CA CYS A 166 -8.51 4.52 0.91
C CYS A 166 -7.58 3.29 0.76
N LEU A 167 -6.30 3.52 0.48
CA LEU A 167 -5.31 2.45 0.36
C LEU A 167 -4.96 1.84 1.72
N GLU A 168 -4.95 2.62 2.80
CA GLU A 168 -4.78 2.11 4.17
C GLU A 168 -5.99 1.26 4.56
N PHE A 169 -7.21 1.71 4.24
CA PHE A 169 -8.42 0.93 4.49
C PHE A 169 -8.40 -0.40 3.71
N LEU A 170 -8.05 -0.37 2.43
CA LEU A 170 -7.90 -1.57 1.59
C LEU A 170 -6.88 -2.55 2.20
N THR A 171 -5.70 -2.06 2.57
CA THR A 171 -4.63 -2.91 3.08
C THR A 171 -4.92 -3.43 4.48
N ARG A 172 -5.70 -2.74 5.30
CA ARG A 172 -6.07 -3.25 6.63
C ARG A 172 -7.28 -4.16 6.63
N ALA A 173 -8.30 -3.84 5.84
CA ALA A 173 -9.49 -4.68 5.74
C ALA A 173 -9.18 -6.01 5.05
N TYR A 174 -8.23 -6.02 4.10
CA TYR A 174 -7.95 -7.19 3.27
C TYR A 174 -6.50 -7.69 3.34
N GLY A 175 -5.60 -7.05 4.10
CA GLY A 175 -4.17 -7.39 4.13
C GLY A 175 -3.79 -8.67 4.85
N LEU A 176 -4.73 -9.39 5.45
CA LEU A 176 -4.50 -10.78 5.86
C LEU A 176 -4.17 -11.67 4.65
N SER A 177 -4.67 -11.32 3.46
CA SER A 177 -4.31 -11.96 2.20
C SER A 177 -3.85 -10.90 1.20
N THR A 178 -2.55 -10.83 0.96
CA THR A 178 -1.99 -9.96 -0.09
C THR A 178 -2.54 -10.35 -1.47
N GLU A 179 -2.87 -11.63 -1.67
CA GLU A 179 -3.55 -12.10 -2.89
C GLU A 179 -4.93 -11.49 -3.07
N LEU A 180 -5.70 -11.27 -2.00
CA LEU A 180 -7.00 -10.62 -2.09
C LEU A 180 -6.85 -9.17 -2.58
N ILE A 181 -5.89 -8.41 -2.03
CA ILE A 181 -5.56 -7.06 -2.50
C ILE A 181 -5.14 -7.09 -3.98
N ARG A 182 -4.26 -8.03 -4.34
CA ARG A 182 -3.81 -8.20 -5.72
C ARG A 182 -4.99 -8.46 -6.66
N ILE A 183 -5.87 -9.39 -6.31
CA ILE A 183 -7.01 -9.76 -7.15
C ILE A 183 -7.97 -8.57 -7.32
N LEU A 184 -8.33 -7.92 -6.23
CA LEU A 184 -9.26 -6.78 -6.22
C LEU A 184 -8.75 -5.57 -7.02
N THR A 185 -7.44 -5.41 -7.13
CA THR A 185 -6.83 -4.24 -7.79
C THR A 185 -6.33 -4.53 -9.21
N THR A 186 -6.16 -5.79 -9.59
CA THR A 186 -5.56 -6.19 -10.87
C THR A 186 -6.60 -6.60 -11.90
N TYR A 187 -7.63 -7.33 -11.50
CA TYR A 187 -8.56 -7.98 -12.42
C TYR A 187 -9.91 -7.24 -12.50
N ASN A 188 -10.65 -7.46 -13.58
CA ASN A 188 -12.05 -7.00 -13.69
C ASN A 188 -13.00 -7.92 -12.89
N GLU A 189 -14.27 -7.55 -12.81
CA GLU A 189 -15.29 -8.25 -12.02
C GLU A 189 -15.42 -9.74 -12.35
N SER A 190 -15.52 -10.09 -13.64
CA SER A 190 -15.66 -11.50 -14.08
C SER A 190 -14.44 -12.35 -13.71
N GLU A 191 -13.23 -11.82 -13.90
CA GLU A 191 -12.01 -12.52 -13.51
C GLU A 191 -11.85 -12.62 -11.99
N ARG A 192 -12.25 -11.60 -11.22
CA ARG A 192 -12.20 -11.64 -9.75
C ARG A 192 -13.02 -12.78 -9.19
N GLU A 193 -14.24 -12.98 -9.66
CA GLU A 193 -15.12 -14.04 -9.18
C GLU A 193 -14.46 -15.42 -9.33
N SER A 194 -13.93 -15.70 -10.53
CA SER A 194 -13.23 -16.96 -10.83
C SER A 194 -11.94 -17.19 -10.04
N ARG A 195 -11.33 -16.12 -9.51
CA ARG A 195 -10.07 -16.18 -8.76
C ARG A 195 -10.29 -16.22 -7.25
N LEU A 196 -11.38 -15.63 -6.76
CA LEU A 196 -11.73 -15.61 -5.35
C LEU A 196 -12.47 -16.87 -4.92
N TYR A 197 -13.31 -17.41 -5.81
CA TYR A 197 -14.22 -18.48 -5.50
C TYR A 197 -13.96 -19.70 -6.37
N ILE A 198 -13.93 -20.87 -5.73
CA ILE A 198 -14.02 -22.16 -6.41
C ILE A 198 -15.28 -22.89 -5.94
N PRO A 199 -15.97 -23.63 -6.83
CA PRO A 199 -17.08 -24.47 -6.41
C PRO A 199 -16.65 -25.45 -5.30
N HIS A 200 -17.42 -25.54 -4.22
CA HIS A 200 -17.11 -26.51 -3.17
C HIS A 200 -17.32 -27.94 -3.70
N VAL A 201 -16.36 -28.83 -3.43
CA VAL A 201 -16.45 -30.22 -3.87
C VAL A 201 -17.42 -30.95 -2.94
N GLY A 202 -18.59 -31.35 -3.47
CA GLY A 202 -19.52 -32.25 -2.79
C GLY A 202 -20.87 -31.63 -2.41
N GLU A 203 -20.98 -30.30 -2.35
CA GLU A 203 -22.24 -29.61 -2.03
C GLU A 203 -22.58 -28.56 -3.09
N LYS A 204 -23.80 -28.66 -3.65
CA LYS A 204 -24.33 -27.65 -4.58
C LYS A 204 -24.63 -26.37 -3.81
N ASP A 205 -24.41 -25.23 -4.47
CA ASP A 205 -24.68 -23.88 -3.95
C ASP A 205 -23.75 -23.38 -2.82
N LEU A 206 -22.60 -24.06 -2.60
CA LEU A 206 -21.53 -23.59 -1.73
C LEU A 206 -20.27 -23.20 -2.52
N TRP A 207 -19.66 -22.10 -2.08
CA TRP A 207 -18.37 -21.63 -2.56
C TRP A 207 -17.29 -21.90 -1.53
N SER A 208 -16.13 -22.36 -1.98
CA SER A 208 -14.92 -22.31 -1.15
C SER A 208 -14.18 -21.01 -1.46
N VAL A 209 -13.84 -20.27 -0.41
CA VAL A 209 -13.06 -19.03 -0.53
C VAL A 209 -11.58 -19.39 -0.50
N LEU A 210 -10.83 -19.00 -1.54
CA LEU A 210 -9.38 -19.19 -1.59
C LEU A 210 -8.69 -18.10 -0.75
N LEU A 211 -8.30 -18.44 0.48
CA LEU A 211 -7.48 -17.57 1.33
C LEU A 211 -6.00 -17.93 1.20
N GLY A 212 -5.39 -17.57 0.06
CA GLY A 212 -3.96 -17.74 -0.20
C GLY A 212 -3.54 -19.17 -0.59
N ASP A 213 -2.35 -19.27 -1.20
CA ASP A 213 -1.81 -20.54 -1.70
C ASP A 213 -1.47 -21.51 -0.56
N SER A 214 -2.08 -22.70 -0.61
CA SER A 214 -1.60 -23.93 0.04
C SER A 214 -0.54 -24.62 -0.81
#